data_AF-A0A954BRY6-F1
#
_entry.id   AF-A0A954BRY6-F1
#
_cell.length_a   1.000
_cell.length_b   1.000
_cell.length_c   1.000
_cell.angle_alpha   90.00
_cell.angle_beta   90.00
_cell.angle_gamma   90.00
#
_symmetry.space_group_name_H-M   'P 1'
#
loop_
_entity.id
_entity.type
_entity.pdbx_description
1 polymer ?
#
loop_
_entity_poly.entity_id
_entity_poly.type
_entity_poly.pdbx_seq_one_letter_code
_entity_poly.pdbx_strand_id
1 'polypeptide(L)'
;HLALYNLTGDPGLQIQYPKLDLHLEATQGDDGEFTLTISSPSRTKDLDPEFWVEVTRSSQAHDVKEFDKAALTGDDDKARAKAEDVIAANHANSNDKVVAKLKVTPDGEGSVDGKTEDGTPVILHKYFYKGKLDSPLEPGDYILKVFARDTKGERCGFAAAKFAVKK
;
A
#
# COMPACT_ATOMS: atom_id res chain seq x y z
N HIS A 1 3.76 2.37 9.80
CA HIS A 1 3.74 3.05 8.49
C HIS A 1 3.95 2.02 7.41
N LEU A 2 3.15 2.04 6.35
CA LEU A 2 3.33 1.22 5.15
C LEU A 2 3.94 2.12 4.07
N ALA A 3 4.72 1.58 3.15
CA ALA A 3 5.14 2.32 1.97
C ALA A 3 4.72 1.51 0.74
N LEU A 4 4.24 2.20 -0.29
CA LEU A 4 3.93 1.57 -1.57
C LEU A 4 5.24 1.45 -2.34
N TYR A 5 5.57 0.24 -2.78
CA TYR A 5 6.78 0.00 -3.54
C TYR A 5 6.43 -0.40 -4.97
N ASN A 6 7.02 0.31 -5.94
CA ASN A 6 6.81 0.11 -7.37
C ASN A 6 7.58 -1.13 -7.86
N LEU A 7 6.97 -1.89 -8.76
CA LEU A 7 7.45 -3.21 -9.18
C LEU A 7 7.75 -3.39 -10.66
N THR A 8 7.27 -2.50 -11.53
CA THR A 8 7.23 -2.83 -12.97
C THR A 8 8.43 -2.35 -13.77
N GLY A 9 9.41 -1.69 -13.15
CA GLY A 9 10.58 -1.17 -13.88
C GLY A 9 10.21 -0.17 -14.99
N ASP A 10 8.97 0.34 -15.02
CA ASP A 10 8.54 1.37 -15.95
C ASP A 10 8.99 2.74 -15.38
N PRO A 11 9.96 3.42 -16.03
CA PRO A 11 10.44 4.72 -15.59
C PRO A 11 9.32 5.77 -15.54
N GLY A 12 8.24 5.62 -16.31
CA GLY A 12 7.07 6.51 -16.25
C GLY A 12 6.33 6.43 -14.91
N LEU A 13 6.34 5.27 -14.24
CA LEU A 13 5.68 5.04 -12.95
C LEU A 13 6.58 5.39 -11.75
N GLN A 14 7.90 5.24 -11.90
CA GLN A 14 8.90 5.74 -10.95
C GLN A 14 8.82 7.27 -10.80
N ILE A 15 8.48 7.96 -11.89
CA ILE A 15 8.21 9.41 -11.93
C ILE A 15 6.86 9.76 -11.30
N GLN A 16 5.88 8.84 -11.33
CA GLN A 16 4.52 9.06 -10.84
C GLN A 16 4.36 8.85 -9.33
N TYR A 17 4.96 7.81 -8.73
CA TYR A 17 4.79 7.48 -7.30
C TYR A 17 6.06 7.52 -6.43
N PRO A 18 7.06 8.40 -6.66
CA PRO A 18 8.38 8.25 -6.03
C PRO A 18 8.39 8.45 -4.50
N LYS A 19 7.32 9.01 -3.92
CA LYS A 19 7.24 9.36 -2.50
C LYS A 19 5.82 9.23 -1.95
N LEU A 20 5.24 8.04 -2.05
CA LEU A 20 3.97 7.74 -1.38
C LEU A 20 4.21 6.99 -0.07
N ASP A 21 3.91 7.66 1.03
CA ASP A 21 3.75 7.00 2.32
C ASP A 21 2.30 6.55 2.45
N LEU A 22 2.11 5.26 2.67
CA LEU A 22 0.80 4.68 2.88
C LEU A 22 0.52 4.51 4.37
N HIS A 23 -0.67 4.92 4.75
CA HIS A 23 -1.22 4.59 6.04
C HIS A 23 -2.56 3.92 5.82
N LEU A 24 -2.56 2.59 5.88
CA LEU A 24 -3.80 1.82 5.91
C LEU A 24 -4.27 1.76 7.36
N GLU A 25 -5.40 2.41 7.63
CA GLU A 25 -6.12 2.27 8.88
C GLU A 25 -7.37 1.42 8.60
N ALA A 26 -7.31 0.16 8.99
CA ALA A 26 -8.49 -0.68 9.02
C ALA A 26 -9.18 -0.46 10.37
N THR A 27 -10.27 0.31 10.36
CA THR A 27 -11.18 0.45 11.49
C THR A 27 -12.33 -0.53 11.30
N GLN A 28 -12.30 -1.65 12.01
CA GLN A 28 -13.48 -2.50 12.06
C GLN A 28 -14.50 -1.91 13.03
N GLY A 29 -15.44 -1.13 12.48
CA GLY A 29 -16.77 -1.01 13.06
C GLY A 29 -17.62 -2.25 12.73
N ASP A 30 -18.85 -2.31 13.23
CA ASP A 30 -19.82 -3.38 12.91
C ASP A 30 -20.14 -3.48 11.40
N ASP A 31 -19.70 -2.50 10.61
CA ASP A 31 -19.99 -2.30 9.21
C ASP A 31 -18.84 -2.63 8.24
N GLY A 32 -17.65 -2.99 8.73
CA GLY A 32 -16.55 -3.49 7.89
C GLY A 32 -15.91 -2.45 6.96
N GLU A 33 -15.83 -1.18 7.37
CA GLU A 33 -15.19 -0.10 6.62
C GLU A 33 -13.64 -0.17 6.65
N PHE A 34 -13.00 0.19 5.54
CA PHE A 34 -11.56 0.33 5.40
C PHE A 34 -11.23 1.76 4.98
N THR A 35 -10.30 2.40 5.69
CA THR A 35 -9.76 3.71 5.31
C THR A 35 -8.29 3.57 4.89
N LEU A 36 -7.99 3.96 3.66
CA LEU A 36 -6.62 4.10 3.18
C LEU A 36 -6.30 5.58 3.10
N THR A 37 -5.30 6.00 3.87
CA THR A 37 -4.72 7.33 3.78
C THR A 37 -3.40 7.24 3.03
N ILE A 38 -3.22 8.09 2.04
CA ILE A 38 -1.98 8.22 1.27
C ILE A 38 -1.42 9.61 1.54
N SER A 39 -0.15 9.69 1.92
CA SER A 39 0.55 10.95 2.14
C SER A 39 1.68 11.09 1.13
N SER A 40 1.83 12.28 0.56
CA SER A 40 2.93 12.59 -0.36
C SER A 40 3.42 14.03 -0.20
N PRO A 41 4.74 14.28 -0.26
CA PRO A 41 5.27 15.65 -0.35
C PRO A 41 4.97 16.31 -1.71
N SER A 42 4.51 15.55 -2.71
CA SER A 42 4.12 16.06 -4.02
C SER A 42 2.61 15.91 -4.22
N ARG A 43 1.96 16.86 -4.90
CA ARG A 43 0.57 16.65 -5.32
C ARG A 43 0.50 15.51 -6.33
N THR A 44 -0.45 14.60 -6.14
CA THR A 44 -0.68 13.46 -7.03
C THR A 44 -1.72 13.77 -8.11
N LYS A 45 -1.86 15.02 -8.55
CA LYS A 45 -2.95 15.48 -9.43
C LYS A 45 -3.00 14.76 -10.79
N ASP A 46 -1.89 14.19 -11.23
CA ASP A 46 -1.77 13.45 -12.49
C ASP A 46 -1.85 11.93 -12.30
N LEU A 47 -2.09 11.49 -11.07
CA LEU A 47 -2.24 10.09 -10.71
C LEU A 47 -3.75 9.82 -10.61
N ASP A 48 -4.25 8.96 -11.49
CA ASP A 48 -5.57 8.33 -11.34
C ASP A 48 -5.40 6.85 -10.93
N PRO A 49 -4.79 6.55 -9.76
CA PRO A 49 -4.57 5.19 -9.32
C PRO A 49 -5.87 4.55 -8.86
N GLU A 50 -6.14 3.36 -9.39
CA GLU A 50 -7.12 2.47 -8.81
C GLU A 50 -6.45 1.66 -7.69
N PHE A 51 -6.84 1.91 -6.44
CA PHE A 51 -6.34 1.17 -5.28
C PHE A 51 -7.29 0.04 -4.87
N TRP A 52 -6.69 -1.08 -4.49
CA TRP A 52 -7.39 -2.24 -3.98
C TRP A 52 -6.72 -2.78 -2.72
N VAL A 53 -7.54 -3.37 -1.86
CA VAL A 53 -7.10 -4.08 -0.67
C VAL A 53 -7.48 -5.55 -0.81
N GLU A 54 -6.49 -6.42 -0.71
CA GLU A 54 -6.65 -7.87 -0.58
C GLU A 54 -6.43 -8.27 0.88
N VAL A 55 -7.39 -9.00 1.44
CA VAL A 55 -7.38 -9.47 2.84
C VAL A 55 -7.16 -10.97 2.85
N THR A 56 -6.17 -11.44 3.60
CA THR A 56 -5.84 -12.86 3.75
C THR A 56 -5.69 -13.21 5.22
N ARG A 57 -6.20 -14.35 5.70
CA ARG A 57 -5.91 -14.80 7.08
C ARG A 57 -4.42 -15.04 7.23
N SER A 58 -3.81 -14.61 8.34
CA SER A 58 -2.37 -14.75 8.55
C SER A 58 -1.90 -16.20 8.54
N SER A 59 -2.70 -17.14 9.07
CA SER A 59 -2.41 -18.58 9.02
C SER A 59 -2.40 -19.18 7.60
N GLN A 60 -2.96 -18.44 6.64
CA GLN A 60 -3.10 -18.82 5.25
C GLN A 60 -2.13 -18.03 4.36
N ALA A 61 -1.67 -16.86 4.81
CA ALA A 61 -0.74 -16.02 4.09
C ALA A 61 0.64 -16.67 3.98
N HIS A 62 1.31 -16.45 2.85
CA HIS A 62 2.76 -16.59 2.79
C HIS A 62 3.41 -15.50 3.62
N ASP A 63 4.55 -15.81 4.24
CA ASP A 63 5.33 -14.81 4.98
C ASP A 63 5.67 -13.62 4.08
N VAL A 64 5.34 -12.42 4.56
CA VAL A 64 5.77 -11.18 3.92
C VAL A 64 7.27 -11.05 4.15
N LYS A 65 8.03 -11.10 3.07
CA LYS A 65 9.48 -10.94 3.13
C LYS A 65 9.81 -9.47 3.37
N GLU A 66 10.56 -9.21 4.43
CA GLU A 66 11.08 -7.88 4.73
C GLU A 66 12.24 -7.53 3.81
N PHE A 67 12.39 -6.24 3.53
CA PHE A 67 13.52 -5.70 2.81
C PHE A 67 13.89 -4.32 3.37
N ASP A 68 15.12 -3.91 3.10
CA ASP A 68 15.58 -2.58 3.49
C ASP A 68 15.05 -1.53 2.51
N LYS A 69 14.18 -0.64 2.99
CA LYS A 69 13.65 0.50 2.20
C LYS A 69 14.78 1.37 1.65
N ALA A 70 15.85 1.60 2.41
CA ALA A 70 16.94 2.47 1.98
C ALA A 70 17.66 1.93 0.74
N ALA A 71 17.60 0.61 0.51
CA ALA A 71 18.17 -0.02 -0.67
C ALA A 71 17.45 0.39 -1.98
N LEU A 72 16.19 0.83 -1.91
CA LEU A 72 15.46 1.28 -3.10
C LEU A 72 15.86 2.67 -3.58
N THR A 73 16.36 3.51 -2.67
CA THR A 73 16.71 4.90 -2.96
C THR A 73 18.22 5.16 -2.93
N GLY A 74 19.02 4.14 -2.63
CA GLY A 74 20.47 4.21 -2.60
C GLY A 74 21.12 3.93 -3.95
N ASP A 75 22.42 4.25 -4.04
CA ASP A 75 23.22 4.10 -5.26
C ASP A 75 23.77 2.66 -5.46
N ASP A 76 23.52 1.73 -4.52
CA ASP A 76 23.93 0.33 -4.64
C ASP A 76 22.91 -0.47 -5.48
N ASP A 77 23.22 -0.61 -6.77
CA ASP A 77 22.39 -1.36 -7.73
C ASP A 77 22.10 -2.81 -7.29
N LYS A 78 23.03 -3.47 -6.57
CA LYS A 78 22.85 -4.86 -6.13
C LYS A 78 21.91 -4.93 -4.92
N ALA A 79 22.03 -3.99 -4.00
CA ALA A 79 21.09 -3.85 -2.89
C ALA A 79 19.68 -3.51 -3.40
N ARG A 80 19.58 -2.60 -4.38
CA ARG A 80 18.34 -2.23 -5.05
C ARG A 80 17.67 -3.42 -5.73
N ALA A 81 18.40 -4.16 -6.56
CA ALA A 81 17.88 -5.34 -7.24
C ALA A 81 17.38 -6.41 -6.24
N LYS A 82 18.10 -6.64 -5.14
CA LYS A 82 17.65 -7.57 -4.09
C LYS A 82 16.36 -7.10 -3.41
N ALA A 83 16.20 -5.80 -3.18
CA ALA A 83 14.96 -5.25 -2.64
C ALA A 83 13.81 -5.41 -3.63
N GLU A 84 14.02 -5.11 -4.91
CA GLU A 84 13.07 -5.32 -6.00
C GLU A 84 12.62 -6.78 -6.11
N ASP A 85 13.55 -7.75 -6.03
CA ASP A 85 13.24 -9.19 -6.03
C ASP A 85 12.34 -9.60 -4.85
N VAL A 86 12.61 -9.05 -3.67
CA VAL A 86 11.78 -9.31 -2.46
C VAL A 86 10.37 -8.76 -2.65
N ILE A 87 10.24 -7.54 -3.17
CA ILE A 87 8.94 -6.94 -3.46
C ILE A 87 8.21 -7.80 -4.50
N ALA A 88 8.89 -8.26 -5.55
CA ALA A 88 8.31 -9.06 -6.62
C ALA A 88 7.77 -10.40 -6.07
N ALA A 89 8.54 -11.03 -5.17
CA ALA A 89 8.10 -12.22 -4.47
C ALA A 89 6.85 -11.98 -3.60
N ASN A 90 6.74 -10.83 -2.94
CA ASN A 90 5.55 -10.49 -2.15
C ASN A 90 4.30 -10.23 -3.02
N HIS A 91 4.51 -9.73 -4.24
CA HIS A 91 3.48 -9.39 -5.22
C HIS A 91 2.89 -10.61 -5.96
N ALA A 92 3.76 -11.53 -6.40
CA ALA A 92 3.35 -12.72 -7.16
C ALA A 92 2.51 -13.71 -6.33
N ASN A 93 2.67 -13.72 -5.00
CA ASN A 93 1.99 -14.64 -4.08
C ASN A 93 0.54 -14.22 -3.74
N SER A 94 -0.21 -13.75 -4.74
CA SER A 94 -1.65 -13.49 -4.66
C SER A 94 -2.34 -14.51 -5.56
N ASN A 95 -2.54 -15.72 -5.04
CA ASN A 95 -3.54 -16.66 -5.53
C ASN A 95 -3.87 -17.69 -4.43
N ASP A 96 -5.17 -17.94 -4.27
CA ASP A 96 -5.85 -19.04 -3.54
C ASP A 96 -6.31 -18.84 -2.08
N LYS A 97 -5.97 -17.75 -1.39
CA LYS A 97 -6.34 -17.62 0.05
C LYS A 97 -6.88 -16.25 0.47
N VAL A 98 -7.24 -15.42 -0.49
CA VAL A 98 -7.87 -14.12 -0.23
C VAL A 98 -9.29 -14.35 0.29
N VAL A 99 -9.56 -13.89 1.51
CA VAL A 99 -10.90 -14.00 2.13
C VAL A 99 -11.80 -12.83 1.75
N ALA A 100 -11.20 -11.68 1.38
CA ALA A 100 -11.94 -10.55 0.86
C ALA A 100 -11.06 -9.67 -0.04
N LYS A 101 -11.69 -9.05 -1.03
CA LYS A 101 -11.06 -8.11 -1.94
C LYS A 101 -11.99 -6.92 -2.13
N LEU A 102 -11.49 -5.71 -1.91
CA LEU A 102 -12.28 -4.50 -2.09
C LEU A 102 -11.50 -3.44 -2.87
N LYS A 103 -12.22 -2.70 -3.71
CA LYS A 103 -11.73 -1.45 -4.30
C LYS A 103 -11.97 -0.34 -3.28
N VAL A 104 -10.97 0.49 -3.05
CA VAL A 104 -11.14 1.71 -2.26
C VAL A 104 -11.27 2.89 -3.22
N THR A 105 -12.22 3.78 -2.95
CA THR A 105 -12.54 4.94 -3.79
C THR A 105 -12.14 6.24 -3.08
N PRO A 106 -11.72 7.27 -3.82
CA PRO A 106 -11.44 8.58 -3.24
C PRO A 106 -12.65 9.10 -2.43
N ASP A 107 -12.38 9.55 -1.21
CA ASP A 107 -13.36 10.13 -0.29
C ASP A 107 -12.99 11.56 0.12
N GLY A 108 -11.75 12.00 -0.13
CA GLY A 108 -11.34 13.38 0.09
C GLY A 108 -9.85 13.63 -0.08
N GLU A 109 -9.47 14.90 0.02
CA GLU A 109 -8.08 15.34 0.05
C GLU A 109 -7.85 16.38 1.16
N GLY A 110 -6.62 16.49 1.63
CA GLY A 110 -6.20 17.42 2.66
C GLY A 110 -4.71 17.73 2.58
N SER A 111 -4.21 18.58 3.47
CA SER A 111 -2.78 18.85 3.59
C SER A 111 -2.44 19.11 5.04
N VAL A 112 -1.28 18.64 5.48
CA VAL A 112 -0.78 18.81 6.85
C VAL A 112 0.70 19.16 6.84
N ASP A 113 1.15 19.87 7.86
CA ASP A 113 2.58 20.03 8.10
C ASP A 113 3.19 18.66 8.46
N GLY A 114 4.30 18.34 7.82
CA GLY A 114 5.05 17.11 8.04
C GLY A 114 6.56 17.35 7.98
N LYS A 115 7.30 16.25 8.08
CA LYS A 115 8.75 16.24 7.90
C LYS A 115 9.12 15.06 7.01
N THR A 116 10.09 15.24 6.13
CA THR A 116 10.76 14.13 5.44
C THR A 116 11.56 13.30 6.44
N GLU A 117 12.05 12.13 6.00
CA GLU A 117 12.83 11.22 6.87
C GLU A 117 14.12 11.87 7.41
N ASP A 118 14.70 12.81 6.67
CA ASP A 118 15.87 13.60 7.11
C ASP A 118 15.50 14.76 8.06
N GLY A 119 14.22 14.93 8.40
CA GLY A 119 13.71 15.96 9.30
C GLY A 119 13.37 17.29 8.63
N THR A 120 13.54 17.42 7.30
CA THR A 120 13.21 18.66 6.58
C THR A 120 11.69 18.92 6.62
N PRO A 121 11.23 20.11 7.07
CA PRO A 121 9.81 20.45 7.05
C PRO A 121 9.24 20.46 5.64
N VAL A 122 8.10 19.82 5.44
CA VAL A 122 7.40 19.76 4.16
C VAL A 122 5.88 19.80 4.37
N ILE A 123 5.14 20.27 3.37
CA ILE A 123 3.69 20.09 3.33
C ILE A 123 3.42 18.70 2.77
N LEU A 124 2.73 17.87 3.54
CA LEU A 124 2.26 16.57 3.09
C LEU A 124 0.83 16.69 2.59
N HIS A 125 0.62 16.37 1.33
CA HIS A 125 -0.70 16.19 0.75
C HIS A 125 -1.25 14.84 1.17
N LYS A 126 -2.45 14.84 1.76
CA LYS A 126 -3.16 13.63 2.18
C LYS A 126 -4.32 13.35 1.24
N TYR A 127 -4.44 12.09 0.84
CA TYR A 127 -5.54 11.58 0.04
C TYR A 127 -6.23 10.48 0.82
N PHE A 128 -7.54 10.57 0.94
CA PHE A 128 -8.36 9.63 1.69
C PHE A 128 -9.14 8.76 0.72
N TYR A 129 -9.09 7.46 0.96
CA TYR A 129 -9.84 6.48 0.21
C TYR A 129 -10.63 5.61 1.18
N LYS A 130 -11.86 5.27 0.81
CA LYS A 130 -12.72 4.38 1.58
C LYS A 130 -13.18 3.21 0.77
N GLY A 131 -13.37 2.09 1.44
CA GLY A 131 -14.07 0.95 0.87
C GLY A 131 -14.78 0.17 1.96
N LYS A 132 -15.76 -0.64 1.55
CA LYS A 132 -16.60 -1.39 2.46
C LYS A 132 -16.60 -2.86 2.04
N LEU A 133 -16.47 -3.75 3.01
CA LEU A 133 -16.68 -5.17 2.79
C LEU A 133 -18.17 -5.50 2.70
N ASP A 134 -18.50 -6.51 1.89
CA ASP A 134 -19.86 -7.06 1.85
C ASP A 134 -20.26 -7.74 3.17
N SER A 135 -19.29 -8.17 3.97
CA SER A 135 -19.50 -8.76 5.29
C SER A 135 -18.32 -8.47 6.22
N PRO A 136 -18.55 -8.27 7.53
CA PRO A 136 -17.46 -8.09 8.50
C PRO A 136 -16.50 -9.29 8.53
N LEU A 137 -15.24 -9.02 8.86
CA LEU A 137 -14.25 -10.08 9.06
C LEU A 137 -14.47 -10.75 10.41
N GLU A 138 -14.41 -12.09 10.41
CA GLU A 138 -14.39 -12.88 11.62
C GLU A 138 -13.16 -12.53 12.50
N PRO A 139 -13.23 -12.71 13.84
CA PRO A 139 -12.07 -12.55 14.70
C PRO A 139 -10.84 -13.35 14.27
N GLY A 140 -9.66 -12.73 14.40
CA GLY A 140 -8.37 -13.34 14.06
C GLY A 140 -7.36 -12.39 13.43
N ASP A 141 -6.21 -12.95 13.06
CA ASP A 141 -5.11 -12.21 12.45
C ASP A 141 -5.16 -12.31 10.92
N TYR A 142 -4.85 -11.19 10.27
CA TYR A 142 -4.90 -10.99 8.83
C TYR A 142 -3.66 -10.26 8.30
N ILE A 143 -3.38 -10.48 7.02
CA ILE A 143 -2.48 -9.68 6.22
C ILE A 143 -3.32 -8.89 5.21
N LEU A 144 -3.19 -7.57 5.24
CA LEU A 144 -3.78 -6.65 4.28
C LEU A 144 -2.73 -6.30 3.24
N LYS A 145 -3.01 -6.55 1.97
CA LYS A 145 -2.17 -6.19 0.83
C LYS A 145 -2.85 -5.06 0.06
N VAL A 146 -2.22 -3.90 -0.01
CA VAL A 146 -2.66 -2.77 -0.84
C VAL A 146 -1.89 -2.83 -2.15
N PHE A 147 -2.62 -2.72 -3.26
CA PHE A 147 -1.99 -2.56 -4.56
C PHE A 147 -2.64 -1.43 -5.36
N ALA A 148 -1.80 -0.72 -6.09
CA ALA A 148 -2.20 0.23 -7.10
C ALA A 148 -2.28 -0.47 -8.46
N ARG A 149 -3.21 -0.03 -9.31
CA ARG A 149 -3.23 -0.38 -10.72
C ARG A 149 -2.89 0.82 -11.59
N ASP A 150 -2.20 0.56 -12.69
CA ASP A 150 -1.93 1.56 -13.72
C ASP A 150 -3.16 1.79 -14.63
N THR A 151 -3.01 2.67 -15.61
CA THR A 151 -4.07 3.00 -16.58
C THR A 151 -4.47 1.82 -17.49
N LYS A 152 -3.69 0.73 -17.51
CA LYS A 152 -3.97 -0.51 -18.23
C LYS A 152 -4.61 -1.58 -17.33
N GLY A 153 -4.75 -1.29 -16.02
CA GLY A 153 -5.29 -2.21 -15.02
C GLY A 153 -4.27 -3.20 -14.45
N GLU A 154 -2.98 -3.07 -14.79
CA GLU A 154 -1.90 -3.91 -14.29
C GLU A 154 -1.49 -3.49 -12.89
N ARG A 155 -1.19 -4.45 -12.00
CA ARG A 155 -0.75 -4.13 -10.63
C ARG A 155 0.66 -3.53 -10.68
N CYS A 156 0.81 -2.30 -10.21
CA CYS A 156 2.03 -1.51 -10.34
C CYS A 156 2.67 -1.09 -9.01
N GLY A 157 1.98 -1.26 -7.88
CA GLY A 157 2.51 -0.95 -6.56
C GLY A 157 2.04 -1.94 -5.50
N PHE A 158 2.85 -2.14 -4.46
CA PHE A 158 2.54 -3.07 -3.38
C PHE A 158 2.90 -2.53 -1.99
N ALA A 159 2.00 -2.73 -1.02
CA ALA A 159 2.27 -2.59 0.41
C ALA A 159 1.53 -3.66 1.20
N ALA A 160 2.07 -4.09 2.34
CA ALA A 160 1.40 -5.09 3.19
C ALA A 160 1.48 -4.74 4.69
N ALA A 161 0.36 -4.87 5.39
CA ALA A 161 0.23 -4.70 6.84
C ALA A 161 -0.30 -5.96 7.51
N LYS A 162 0.14 -6.20 8.75
CA LYS A 162 -0.57 -7.08 9.69
C LYS A 162 -1.77 -6.34 10.26
N PHE A 163 -2.89 -7.03 10.40
CA PHE A 163 -4.13 -6.51 10.95
C PHE A 163 -4.77 -7.57 11.84
N ALA A 164 -5.30 -7.17 13.00
CA ALA A 164 -5.92 -8.11 13.93
C ALA A 164 -7.34 -7.66 14.26
N VAL A 165 -8.29 -8.57 14.05
CA VAL A 165 -9.68 -8.41 14.45
C VAL A 165 -9.87 -8.97 15.84
N LYS A 166 -10.23 -8.10 16.78
CA LYS A 166 -10.53 -8.48 18.15
C LYS A 166 -11.97 -8.99 18.26
N LYS A 167 -12.23 -9.82 19.27
CA LYS A 167 -13.58 -10.23 19.68
C LYS A 167 -14.28 -9.11 20.43
#